data_AF-A0A9P1AAY4-F1
#
_entry.id   AF-A0A9P1AAY4-F1
#
_cell.length_a   1.000
_cell.length_b   1.000
_cell.length_c   1.000
_cell.angle_alpha   90.00
_cell.angle_beta   90.00
_cell.angle_gamma   90.00
#
_symmetry.space_group_name_H-M   'P 1'
#
loop_
_entity.id
_entity.type
_entity.pdbx_description
1 polymer ?
#
loop_
_entity_poly.entity_id
_entity_poly.type
_entity_poly.pdbx_seq_one_letter_code
_entity_poly.pdbx_strand_id
1 'polypeptide(L)'
;MENDNNDQADPSDCIASNSAPNADAGGKVDPPSAPIAVPNPIANRKRPAKKEEEEEEEEEDEFEETTDPLGPSTSEGPRKKKRVKIEYHKFLLARHEVKVMQDDVRSMRELVQGILGPETAEVVFKYKDLYERERRKATRLYMKFLRAKAEMNETSAGNSEEISKLKDRLADLECTMKRSKEASEFDAIKKVLMVKERKLTDVTRELQNLEYIYNIRMEEHMELVSQKCKCPCPANSQRLEVRVEELHEEILMSKVYKKIAEDGDLKRQIDMIADTIMVHERRRMEEGRFYNRKIEQMHHYYDERSKDHKSDIAGLERERDAALRRAAEIEGSGKTDLIQLDQLMRDQMYHKKRLYRENQQLKAELNEEKRKNALLSAEPNELYEELEREKKSGEGFRKRMYALGKVVQGRTEATAPMPWKTCQVCGFEFSLQPMKVPRVIGCGHTICTQCATTLADNTKEIRCPYCRKVHEMECEDISCLPKNFSVLDM
;
A
#
# COMPACT_ATOMS: atom_id res chain seq x y z
N MET A 1 12.80 -49.80 57.39
CA MET A 1 13.26 -48.49 56.90
C MET A 1 12.02 -47.63 56.80
N GLU A 2 11.41 -47.30 57.94
CA GLU A 2 11.71 -46.09 58.76
C GLU A 2 11.52 -44.80 57.97
N ASN A 3 10.33 -44.18 58.08
CA ASN A 3 10.12 -42.94 58.85
C ASN A 3 8.81 -42.24 58.42
N ASP A 4 7.75 -42.45 59.20
CA ASP A 4 7.14 -41.48 60.12
C ASP A 4 7.08 -39.97 59.79
N ASN A 5 5.84 -39.48 59.92
CA ASN A 5 5.38 -38.17 60.41
C ASN A 5 5.48 -36.97 59.43
N ASN A 6 4.50 -36.06 59.34
CA ASN A 6 3.56 -35.62 60.35
C ASN A 6 2.34 -34.90 59.73
N ASP A 7 1.24 -34.97 60.49
CA ASP A 7 -0.07 -34.36 60.30
C ASP A 7 -0.13 -32.83 60.41
N GLN A 8 -1.32 -32.33 60.02
CA GLN A 8 -2.10 -31.18 60.54
C GLN A 8 -2.43 -30.13 59.46
N ALA A 9 -3.63 -29.59 59.32
CA ALA A 9 -4.99 -29.90 59.73
C ALA A 9 -5.87 -28.87 59.00
N ASP A 10 -7.03 -29.30 58.51
CA ASP A 10 -8.21 -28.47 58.18
C ASP A 10 -8.69 -27.68 59.46
N PRO A 11 -9.54 -26.62 59.39
CA PRO A 11 -10.80 -26.70 58.65
C PRO A 11 -11.45 -25.41 58.12
N SER A 12 -12.50 -25.71 57.39
CA SER A 12 -13.56 -24.92 56.80
C SER A 12 -14.47 -24.15 57.79
N ASP A 13 -15.15 -23.19 57.16
CA ASP A 13 -16.52 -22.71 57.37
C ASP A 13 -16.83 -21.48 58.25
N CYS A 14 -17.84 -20.76 57.72
CA CYS A 14 -18.89 -19.96 58.38
C CYS A 14 -18.72 -18.41 58.40
N ILE A 15 -19.57 -17.70 57.62
CA ILE A 15 -20.73 -16.87 58.09
C ILE A 15 -21.02 -15.60 57.22
N ALA A 16 -22.24 -15.61 56.68
CA ALA A 16 -23.26 -14.54 56.50
C ALA A 16 -23.04 -13.24 55.68
N SER A 17 -23.81 -13.19 54.59
CA SER A 17 -24.88 -12.22 54.27
C SER A 17 -25.17 -11.03 55.19
N ASN A 18 -25.41 -9.86 54.56
CA ASN A 18 -26.41 -8.80 54.82
C ASN A 18 -25.91 -7.50 54.15
N SER A 19 -26.66 -6.53 53.65
CA SER A 19 -28.05 -6.32 53.24
C SER A 19 -28.03 -4.97 52.48
N ALA A 20 -28.83 -4.82 51.44
CA ALA A 20 -29.13 -3.52 50.83
C ALA A 20 -29.97 -2.64 51.78
N PRO A 21 -29.97 -1.31 51.58
CA PRO A 21 -31.24 -0.60 51.66
C PRO A 21 -31.51 0.33 50.47
N ASN A 22 -32.81 0.47 50.21
CA ASN A 22 -33.46 1.33 49.23
C ASN A 22 -33.55 2.80 49.69
N ALA A 23 -33.84 3.65 48.70
CA ALA A 23 -34.90 4.68 48.69
C ALA A 23 -34.47 6.18 48.72
N ASP A 24 -34.72 6.80 47.56
CA ASP A 24 -35.63 7.94 47.33
C ASP A 24 -35.19 9.42 47.43
N ALA A 25 -35.99 10.21 46.68
CA ALA A 25 -35.98 11.66 46.42
C ALA A 25 -34.92 12.14 45.40
N GLY A 26 -35.23 12.79 44.29
CA GLY A 26 -36.42 13.54 43.87
C GLY A 26 -35.94 14.88 43.32
N GLY A 27 -36.17 15.18 42.03
CA GLY A 27 -35.78 16.48 41.48
C GLY A 27 -36.02 16.61 39.97
N LYS A 28 -37.26 16.99 39.61
CA LYS A 28 -37.64 17.50 38.29
C LYS A 28 -37.01 18.88 38.07
N VAL A 29 -36.44 19.13 36.89
CA VAL A 29 -36.23 20.49 36.37
C VAL A 29 -36.56 20.49 34.87
N ASP A 30 -37.64 21.16 34.51
CA ASP A 30 -38.07 21.51 33.16
C ASP A 30 -37.34 22.78 32.65
N PRO A 31 -37.35 23.07 31.35
CA PRO A 31 -36.32 23.83 30.64
C PRO A 31 -36.59 25.35 30.63
N PRO A 32 -35.58 26.20 30.35
CA PRO A 32 -35.84 27.60 30.07
C PRO A 32 -36.02 27.86 28.57
N SER A 33 -37.14 28.51 28.30
CA SER A 33 -37.63 29.12 27.07
C SER A 33 -36.67 30.15 26.46
N ALA A 34 -36.60 30.19 25.12
CA ALA A 34 -36.48 31.44 24.36
C ALA A 34 -37.84 32.16 24.41
N PRO A 35 -37.98 33.50 24.41
CA PRO A 35 -37.58 34.35 23.27
C PRO A 35 -37.23 35.82 23.61
N ILE A 36 -36.36 36.49 22.83
CA ILE A 36 -36.42 37.96 22.67
C ILE A 36 -36.06 38.32 21.22
N ALA A 37 -37.03 38.94 20.54
CA ALA A 37 -36.89 39.61 19.27
C ALA A 37 -36.88 41.13 19.50
N VAL A 38 -35.91 41.88 18.94
CA VAL A 38 -36.02 43.31 18.56
C VAL A 38 -34.83 43.68 17.61
N PRO A 39 -34.80 44.85 16.94
CA PRO A 39 -35.26 45.06 15.56
C PRO A 39 -34.14 45.40 14.56
N ASN A 40 -34.47 45.30 13.27
CA ASN A 40 -33.76 45.93 12.16
C ASN A 40 -33.74 47.47 12.29
N PRO A 41 -32.72 48.14 11.71
CA PRO A 41 -33.05 49.22 10.80
C PRO A 41 -32.33 49.16 9.45
N ILE A 42 -33.18 49.46 8.46
CA ILE A 42 -32.98 49.84 7.08
C ILE A 42 -31.77 50.77 6.86
N ALA A 43 -30.94 50.44 5.86
CA ALA A 43 -30.25 51.46 5.07
C ALA A 43 -30.05 50.98 3.62
N ASN A 44 -30.84 51.59 2.73
CA ASN A 44 -30.73 51.57 1.28
C ASN A 44 -29.31 51.86 0.76
N ARG A 45 -28.85 51.13 -0.25
CA ARG A 45 -28.11 51.71 -1.39
C ARG A 45 -28.34 50.91 -2.67
N LYS A 46 -28.68 51.67 -3.71
CA LYS A 46 -29.10 51.28 -5.07
C LYS A 46 -27.93 50.74 -5.91
N ARG A 47 -28.23 49.69 -6.71
CA ARG A 47 -27.88 49.34 -8.13
C ARG A 47 -26.62 49.92 -8.80
N PRO A 48 -26.00 49.27 -9.84
CA PRO A 48 -26.63 48.44 -10.90
C PRO A 48 -25.95 47.07 -11.15
N ALA A 49 -26.68 45.99 -11.42
CA ALA A 49 -27.22 45.55 -12.72
C ALA A 49 -26.16 45.42 -13.85
N LYS A 50 -25.64 44.19 -14.02
CA LYS A 50 -25.29 43.61 -15.32
C LYS A 50 -25.83 42.18 -15.37
N LYS A 51 -26.73 41.95 -16.32
CA LYS A 51 -27.28 40.66 -16.73
C LYS A 51 -26.29 40.01 -17.69
N GLU A 52 -25.94 38.75 -17.45
CA GLU A 52 -25.67 37.76 -18.49
C GLU A 52 -26.48 36.53 -18.05
N GLU A 53 -27.62 36.34 -18.72
CA GLU A 53 -28.49 35.17 -18.66
C GLU A 53 -27.90 34.19 -19.69
N GLU A 54 -27.36 33.06 -19.23
CA GLU A 54 -27.18 31.85 -20.06
C GLU A 54 -28.38 30.94 -19.74
N GLU A 55 -29.25 30.79 -20.72
CA GLU A 55 -30.38 29.86 -20.74
C GLU A 55 -29.82 28.43 -20.93
N GLU A 56 -29.98 27.58 -19.92
CA GLU A 56 -29.90 26.12 -20.09
C GLU A 56 -31.32 25.64 -20.44
N GLU A 57 -31.53 25.31 -21.72
CA GLU A 57 -32.71 24.58 -22.19
C GLU A 57 -32.64 23.13 -21.65
N GLU A 58 -33.52 22.79 -20.71
CA GLU A 58 -33.80 21.41 -20.33
C GLU A 58 -34.75 20.81 -21.38
N GLU A 59 -34.22 19.99 -22.30
CA GLU A 59 -35.02 19.08 -23.13
C GLU A 59 -35.54 17.93 -22.24
N GLU A 60 -36.81 18.06 -21.82
CA GLU A 60 -37.59 16.94 -21.30
C GLU A 60 -38.12 16.10 -22.48
N ASP A 61 -37.43 14.99 -22.80
CA ASP A 61 -37.95 13.98 -23.72
C ASP A 61 -39.10 13.20 -23.05
N GLU A 62 -40.33 13.57 -23.41
CA GLU A 62 -41.54 12.78 -23.20
C GLU A 62 -41.45 11.46 -23.99
N PHE A 63 -41.20 10.36 -23.29
CA PHE A 63 -41.32 9.02 -23.87
C PHE A 63 -42.77 8.54 -23.75
N GLU A 64 -43.52 8.60 -24.85
CA GLU A 64 -44.86 8.01 -24.97
C GLU A 64 -44.82 6.49 -24.74
N GLU A 65 -45.57 6.05 -23.74
CA GLU A 65 -45.76 4.65 -23.36
C GLU A 65 -46.83 4.02 -24.27
N THR A 66 -46.41 3.44 -25.40
CA THR A 66 -47.31 2.60 -26.21
C THR A 66 -47.41 1.20 -25.60
N THR A 67 -48.56 0.90 -25.03
CA THR A 67 -48.96 -0.43 -24.57
C THR A 67 -49.38 -1.31 -25.76
N ASP A 68 -48.80 -2.51 -25.87
CA ASP A 68 -49.59 -3.72 -26.17
C ASP A 68 -48.81 -5.01 -25.80
N PRO A 69 -49.52 -6.12 -25.49
CA PRO A 69 -49.04 -7.16 -24.59
C PRO A 69 -48.62 -8.47 -25.28
N LEU A 70 -48.04 -9.36 -24.46
CA LEU A 70 -47.81 -10.82 -24.63
C LEU A 70 -46.33 -11.23 -24.85
N GLY A 71 -45.66 -11.60 -23.75
CA GLY A 71 -44.35 -12.28 -23.76
C GLY A 71 -43.78 -12.49 -22.35
N PRO A 72 -43.03 -13.56 -22.07
CA PRO A 72 -43.06 -14.26 -20.78
C PRO A 72 -42.23 -13.59 -19.68
N SER A 73 -42.70 -13.77 -18.45
CA SER A 73 -42.14 -13.27 -17.20
C SER A 73 -40.68 -13.68 -16.98
N THR A 74 -39.75 -12.73 -17.12
CA THR A 74 -38.38 -12.87 -16.59
C THR A 74 -38.25 -12.11 -15.26
N SER A 75 -38.04 -12.85 -14.19
CA SER A 75 -37.80 -12.35 -12.83
C SER A 75 -36.39 -11.73 -12.68
N GLU A 76 -36.18 -10.51 -13.17
CA GLU A 76 -34.92 -9.75 -12.95
C GLU A 76 -35.11 -8.38 -12.26
N GLY A 77 -36.32 -8.05 -11.81
CA GLY A 77 -36.67 -6.74 -11.22
C GLY A 77 -35.89 -6.29 -9.97
N PRO A 78 -35.54 -7.14 -8.99
CA PRO A 78 -34.96 -6.67 -7.73
C PRO A 78 -33.43 -6.47 -7.77
N ARG A 79 -32.71 -7.10 -8.71
CA ARG A 79 -31.24 -6.99 -8.79
C ARG A 79 -30.76 -5.70 -9.44
N LYS A 80 -31.46 -5.22 -10.47
CA LYS A 80 -31.13 -3.94 -11.16
C LYS A 80 -31.35 -2.73 -10.25
N LYS A 81 -32.44 -2.71 -9.47
CA LYS A 81 -32.72 -1.64 -8.49
C LYS A 81 -31.67 -1.56 -7.36
N LYS A 82 -31.15 -2.70 -6.88
CA LYS A 82 -30.05 -2.72 -5.89
C LYS A 82 -28.74 -2.19 -6.46
N ARG A 83 -28.42 -2.49 -7.72
CA ARG A 83 -27.18 -2.05 -8.38
C ARG A 83 -27.15 -0.52 -8.60
N VAL A 84 -28.27 0.06 -9.03
CA VAL A 84 -28.41 1.53 -9.19
C VAL A 84 -28.28 2.26 -7.84
N LYS A 85 -28.88 1.70 -6.77
CA LYS A 85 -28.80 2.29 -5.42
C LYS A 85 -27.38 2.25 -4.84
N ILE A 86 -26.61 1.20 -5.14
CA ILE A 86 -25.19 1.09 -4.73
C ILE A 86 -24.33 2.12 -5.48
N GLU A 87 -24.50 2.28 -6.79
CA GLU A 87 -23.73 3.26 -7.57
C GLU A 87 -24.07 4.71 -7.17
N TYR A 88 -25.33 5.01 -6.88
CA TYR A 88 -25.73 6.32 -6.36
C TYR A 88 -25.10 6.62 -4.98
N HIS A 89 -25.01 5.62 -4.10
CA HIS A 89 -24.37 5.80 -2.79
C HIS A 89 -22.86 6.00 -2.90
N LYS A 90 -22.19 5.29 -3.83
CA LYS A 90 -20.77 5.54 -4.15
C LYS A 90 -20.54 6.95 -4.69
N PHE A 91 -21.43 7.45 -5.54
CA PHE A 91 -21.36 8.82 -6.06
C PHE A 91 -21.50 9.86 -4.94
N LEU A 92 -22.44 9.68 -4.01
CA LEU A 92 -22.62 10.58 -2.87
C LEU A 92 -21.42 10.56 -1.90
N LEU A 93 -20.82 9.38 -1.66
CA LEU A 93 -19.60 9.26 -0.86
C LEU A 93 -18.42 9.98 -1.52
N ALA A 94 -18.22 9.79 -2.83
CA ALA A 94 -17.17 10.49 -3.58
C ALA A 94 -17.37 12.02 -3.55
N ARG A 95 -18.62 12.50 -3.66
CA ARG A 95 -18.94 13.93 -3.55
C ARG A 95 -18.67 14.48 -2.14
N HIS A 96 -18.95 13.70 -1.09
CA HIS A 96 -18.63 14.08 0.29
C HIS A 96 -17.12 14.14 0.53
N GLU A 97 -16.37 13.15 0.04
CA GLU A 97 -14.89 13.12 0.11
C GLU A 97 -14.25 14.33 -0.59
N VAL A 98 -14.75 14.71 -1.77
CA VAL A 98 -14.28 15.92 -2.47
C VAL A 98 -14.55 17.19 -1.66
N LYS A 99 -15.71 17.29 -1.00
CA LYS A 99 -16.05 18.45 -0.16
C LYS A 99 -15.15 18.55 1.08
N VAL A 100 -14.90 17.43 1.76
CA VAL A 100 -13.98 17.37 2.91
C VAL A 100 -12.56 17.79 2.48
N MET A 101 -12.07 17.28 1.34
CA MET A 101 -10.76 17.69 0.81
C MET A 101 -10.70 19.18 0.45
N GLN A 102 -11.80 19.79 -0.02
CA GLN A 102 -11.85 21.22 -0.33
C GLN A 102 -11.80 22.09 0.94
N ASP A 103 -12.46 21.66 2.01
CA ASP A 103 -12.44 22.33 3.31
C ASP A 103 -11.07 22.18 3.99
N ASP A 104 -10.42 21.02 3.89
CA ASP A 104 -9.04 20.79 4.36
C ASP A 104 -8.00 21.67 3.64
N VAL A 105 -8.16 21.84 2.32
CA VAL A 105 -7.27 22.72 1.53
C VAL A 105 -7.46 24.19 1.92
N ARG A 106 -8.66 24.59 2.32
CA ARG A 106 -8.94 25.94 2.82
C ARG A 106 -8.29 26.17 4.19
N SER A 107 -8.47 25.23 5.13
CA SER A 107 -7.83 25.27 6.45
C SER A 107 -6.30 25.26 6.36
N MET A 108 -5.72 24.44 5.47
CA MET A 108 -4.28 24.46 5.22
C MET A 108 -3.82 25.79 4.61
N ARG A 109 -4.64 26.45 3.78
CA ARG A 109 -4.30 27.77 3.21
C ARG A 109 -4.22 28.85 4.28
N GLU A 110 -5.17 28.85 5.21
CA GLU A 110 -5.19 29.76 6.35
C GLU A 110 -4.01 29.50 7.29
N LEU A 111 -3.69 28.22 7.56
CA LEU A 111 -2.54 27.81 8.38
C LEU A 111 -1.20 28.25 7.76
N VAL A 112 -1.00 28.02 6.46
CA VAL A 112 0.23 28.42 5.75
C VAL A 112 0.37 29.93 5.68
N GLN A 113 -0.74 30.67 5.51
CA GLN A 113 -0.76 32.13 5.60
C GLN A 113 -0.39 32.64 6.98
N GLY A 114 -0.81 31.95 8.04
CA GLY A 114 -0.40 32.25 9.42
C GLY A 114 1.10 31.99 9.67
N ILE A 115 1.64 30.88 9.16
CA ILE A 115 3.05 30.48 9.38
C ILE A 115 4.04 31.35 8.60
N LEU A 116 3.77 31.60 7.31
CA LEU A 116 4.75 32.18 6.39
C LEU A 116 4.54 33.68 6.16
N GLY A 117 3.46 34.24 6.68
CA GLY A 117 2.97 35.57 6.33
C GLY A 117 2.26 35.56 4.96
N PRO A 118 1.35 36.53 4.73
CA PRO A 118 0.47 36.54 3.55
C PRO A 118 1.25 36.57 2.22
N GLU A 119 2.34 37.35 2.15
CA GLU A 119 3.14 37.48 0.94
C GLU A 119 3.86 36.17 0.55
N THR A 120 4.49 35.50 1.52
CA THR A 120 5.20 34.23 1.28
C THR A 120 4.23 33.10 0.98
N ALA A 121 3.09 33.06 1.68
CA ALA A 121 2.06 32.06 1.43
C ALA A 121 1.44 32.23 0.04
N GLU A 122 1.21 33.46 -0.42
CA GLU A 122 0.74 33.71 -1.79
C GLU A 122 1.72 33.20 -2.84
N VAL A 123 3.04 33.36 -2.63
CA VAL A 123 4.07 32.78 -3.50
C VAL A 123 4.01 31.25 -3.50
N VAL A 124 3.85 30.61 -2.34
CA VAL A 124 3.72 29.15 -2.22
C VAL A 124 2.47 28.63 -2.93
N PHE A 125 1.33 29.32 -2.81
CA PHE A 125 0.09 28.91 -3.51
C PHE A 125 0.16 29.14 -5.01
N LYS A 126 0.69 30.28 -5.47
CA LYS A 126 0.94 30.50 -6.91
C LYS A 126 1.84 29.42 -7.48
N TYR A 127 2.86 29.00 -6.72
CA TYR A 127 3.75 27.92 -7.14
C TYR A 127 3.07 26.56 -7.15
N LYS A 128 2.24 26.23 -6.14
CA LYS A 128 1.42 25.01 -6.15
C LYS A 128 0.50 24.96 -7.37
N ASP A 129 -0.17 26.06 -7.70
CA ASP A 129 -1.05 26.15 -8.86
C ASP A 129 -0.28 26.01 -10.18
N LEU A 130 0.92 26.61 -10.28
CA LEU A 130 1.82 26.42 -11.41
C LEU A 130 2.28 24.96 -11.53
N TYR A 131 2.69 24.35 -10.43
CA TYR A 131 3.09 22.93 -10.39
C TYR A 131 1.95 22.00 -10.80
N GLU A 132 0.74 22.21 -10.27
CA GLU A 132 -0.43 21.42 -10.67
C GLU A 132 -0.80 21.64 -12.13
N ARG A 133 -0.68 22.86 -12.65
CA ARG A 133 -0.91 23.18 -14.06
C ARG A 133 0.09 22.45 -14.96
N GLU A 134 1.39 22.49 -14.64
CA GLU A 134 2.43 21.79 -15.38
C GLU A 134 2.30 20.28 -15.25
N ARG A 135 1.97 19.76 -14.06
CA ARG A 135 1.66 18.34 -13.85
C ARG A 135 0.47 17.89 -14.72
N ARG A 136 -0.62 18.67 -14.77
CA ARG A 136 -1.78 18.37 -15.63
C ARG A 136 -1.42 18.42 -17.12
N LYS A 137 -0.53 19.33 -17.56
CA LYS A 137 -0.01 19.35 -18.93
C LYS A 137 0.83 18.10 -19.22
N ALA A 138 1.72 17.72 -18.32
CA ALA A 138 2.54 16.50 -18.43
C ALA A 138 1.66 15.24 -18.48
N THR A 139 0.66 15.11 -17.61
CA THR A 139 -0.31 14.01 -17.65
C THR A 139 -1.06 13.98 -18.98
N ARG A 140 -1.53 15.13 -19.50
CA ARG A 140 -2.20 15.20 -20.81
C ARG A 140 -1.29 14.77 -21.96
N LEU A 141 -0.02 15.20 -21.95
CA LEU A 141 0.98 14.79 -22.94
C LEU A 141 1.25 13.28 -22.87
N TYR A 142 1.39 12.74 -21.66
CA TYR A 142 1.59 11.30 -21.44
C TYR A 142 0.39 10.48 -21.93
N MET A 143 -0.84 10.92 -21.65
CA MET A 143 -2.04 10.24 -22.15
C MET A 143 -2.16 10.31 -23.68
N LYS A 144 -1.76 11.42 -24.31
CA LYS A 144 -1.66 11.52 -25.78
C LYS A 144 -0.64 10.55 -26.35
N PHE A 145 0.52 10.40 -25.70
CA PHE A 145 1.55 9.44 -26.08
C PHE A 145 1.04 7.99 -26.00
N LEU A 146 0.35 7.62 -24.91
CA LEU A 146 -0.21 6.28 -24.77
C LEU A 146 -1.28 5.97 -25.83
N ARG A 147 -2.15 6.93 -26.17
CA ARG A 147 -3.13 6.76 -27.25
C ARG A 147 -2.46 6.57 -28.61
N ALA A 148 -1.50 7.42 -28.96
CA ALA A 148 -0.76 7.28 -30.23
C ALA A 148 -0.03 5.92 -30.31
N LYS A 149 0.49 5.42 -29.19
CA LYS A 149 1.12 4.09 -29.11
C LYS A 149 0.10 2.96 -29.27
N ALA A 150 -1.10 3.09 -28.72
CA ALA A 150 -2.19 2.12 -28.89
C ALA A 150 -2.70 2.10 -30.34
N GLU A 151 -2.95 3.28 -30.94
CA GLU A 151 -3.30 3.43 -32.35
C GLU A 151 -2.27 2.75 -33.25
N MET A 152 -0.97 2.91 -32.96
CA MET A 152 0.11 2.27 -33.71
C MET A 152 0.13 0.75 -33.58
N ASN A 153 -0.36 0.18 -32.46
CA ASN A 153 -0.45 -1.26 -32.28
C ASN A 153 -1.71 -1.86 -32.94
N GLU A 154 -2.81 -1.10 -33.00
CA GLU A 154 -4.08 -1.53 -33.60
C GLU A 154 -4.09 -1.40 -35.12
N THR A 155 -3.29 -0.48 -35.66
CA THR A 155 -3.11 -0.31 -37.11
C THR A 155 -2.34 -1.52 -37.67
N SER A 156 -3.07 -2.59 -38.01
CA SER A 156 -2.53 -3.79 -38.65
C SER A 156 -1.74 -3.45 -39.92
N ALA A 157 -0.81 -4.33 -40.29
CA ALA A 157 0.33 -4.15 -41.20
C ALA A 157 0.04 -3.70 -42.66
N GLY A 158 -1.15 -3.23 -42.99
CA GLY A 158 -1.55 -2.86 -44.36
C GLY A 158 -1.27 -1.41 -44.79
N ASN A 159 -1.17 -0.45 -43.87
CA ASN A 159 -1.10 0.98 -44.24
C ASN A 159 0.21 1.65 -43.80
N SER A 160 1.27 1.44 -44.58
CA SER A 160 2.63 1.93 -44.28
C SER A 160 2.72 3.45 -44.09
N GLU A 161 1.85 4.23 -44.74
CA GLU A 161 1.86 5.69 -44.65
C GLU A 161 1.30 6.16 -43.29
N GLU A 162 0.28 5.49 -42.79
CA GLU A 162 -0.39 5.83 -41.52
C GLU A 162 0.51 5.51 -40.31
N ILE A 163 1.25 4.40 -40.39
CA ILE A 163 2.28 4.04 -39.41
C ILE A 163 3.41 5.07 -39.38
N SER A 164 3.81 5.62 -40.53
CA SER A 164 4.84 6.67 -40.58
C SER A 164 4.38 7.94 -39.87
N LYS A 165 3.15 8.39 -40.15
CA LYS A 165 2.56 9.59 -39.50
C LYS A 165 2.43 9.43 -37.98
N LEU A 166 2.14 8.22 -37.48
CA LEU A 166 2.08 7.94 -36.04
C LEU A 166 3.47 7.95 -35.37
N LYS A 167 4.51 7.47 -36.06
CA LYS A 167 5.90 7.52 -35.57
C LYS A 167 6.39 8.97 -35.42
N ASP A 168 6.11 9.83 -36.39
CA ASP A 168 6.49 11.24 -36.32
C ASP A 168 5.78 11.96 -35.15
N ARG A 169 4.48 11.68 -34.95
CA ARG A 169 3.72 12.20 -33.80
C ARG A 169 4.28 11.74 -32.45
N LEU A 170 4.76 10.50 -32.34
CA LEU A 170 5.39 9.99 -31.12
C LEU A 170 6.74 10.69 -30.85
N ALA A 171 7.56 10.89 -31.88
CA ALA A 171 8.84 11.59 -31.76
C ALA A 171 8.68 13.04 -31.27
N ASP A 172 7.68 13.77 -31.78
CA ASP A 172 7.37 15.13 -31.35
C ASP A 172 6.92 15.20 -29.88
N LEU A 173 6.10 14.24 -29.43
CA LEU A 173 5.66 14.14 -28.04
C LEU A 173 6.83 13.84 -27.11
N GLU A 174 7.74 12.94 -27.50
CA GLU A 174 8.95 12.64 -26.73
C GLU A 174 9.88 13.86 -26.63
N CYS A 175 10.06 14.61 -27.72
CA CYS A 175 10.85 15.84 -27.73
C CYS A 175 10.26 16.90 -26.78
N THR A 176 8.93 17.07 -26.80
CA THR A 176 8.21 18.00 -25.94
C THR A 176 8.34 17.63 -24.46
N MET A 177 8.25 16.33 -24.13
CA MET A 177 8.45 15.83 -22.77
C MET A 177 9.88 16.09 -22.27
N LYS A 178 10.91 15.89 -23.11
CA LYS A 178 12.31 16.16 -22.75
C LYS A 178 12.54 17.65 -22.44
N ARG A 179 12.04 18.56 -23.27
CA ARG A 179 12.15 20.01 -23.04
C ARG A 179 11.45 20.48 -21.75
N SER A 180 10.32 19.86 -21.40
CA SER A 180 9.61 20.15 -20.13
C SER A 180 10.39 19.74 -18.89
N LYS A 181 11.25 18.71 -19.01
CA LYS A 181 12.08 18.20 -17.92
C LYS A 181 13.30 19.08 -17.65
N GLU A 182 13.79 19.77 -18.68
CA GLU A 182 14.96 20.66 -18.60
C GLU A 182 14.60 22.08 -18.12
N ALA A 183 13.31 22.47 -18.19
CA ALA A 183 12.86 23.82 -17.86
C ALA A 183 12.54 24.06 -16.35
N SER A 184 12.90 23.15 -15.45
CA SER A 184 12.33 23.20 -14.09
C SER A 184 12.99 24.24 -13.17
N GLU A 185 12.27 25.33 -12.90
CA GLU A 185 12.43 26.28 -11.78
C GLU A 185 12.53 25.59 -10.40
N PHE A 186 12.22 24.29 -10.36
CA PHE A 186 12.35 23.37 -9.25
C PHE A 186 13.76 23.34 -8.63
N ASP A 187 14.81 23.49 -9.43
CA ASP A 187 16.20 23.44 -8.95
C ASP A 187 16.60 24.72 -8.18
N ALA A 188 15.98 25.87 -8.50
CA ALA A 188 16.17 27.10 -7.74
C ALA A 188 15.47 27.03 -6.37
N ILE A 189 14.28 26.42 -6.31
CA ILE A 189 13.50 26.31 -5.07
C ILE A 189 14.06 25.21 -4.15
N LYS A 190 14.58 24.12 -4.71
CA LYS A 190 15.33 23.10 -3.96
C LYS A 190 16.53 23.72 -3.23
N LYS A 191 17.22 24.68 -3.85
CA LYS A 191 18.31 25.44 -3.20
C LYS A 191 17.80 26.30 -2.04
N VAL A 192 16.64 26.94 -2.15
CA VAL A 192 16.04 27.74 -1.06
C VAL A 192 15.61 26.86 0.12
N LEU A 193 15.01 25.69 -0.15
CA LEU A 193 14.63 24.73 0.90
C LEU A 193 15.85 24.16 1.63
N MET A 194 16.93 23.83 0.91
CA MET A 194 18.19 23.38 1.52
C MET A 194 18.87 24.43 2.42
N VAL A 195 18.63 25.72 2.21
CA VAL A 195 19.14 26.79 3.09
C VAL A 195 18.33 26.87 4.38
N LYS A 196 17.01 26.66 4.33
CA LYS A 196 16.16 26.63 5.52
C LYS A 196 16.37 25.38 6.37
N GLU A 197 16.59 24.22 5.73
CA GLU A 197 16.91 22.96 6.40
C GLU A 197 18.23 23.05 7.19
N ARG A 198 19.22 23.79 6.69
CA ARG A 198 20.46 24.11 7.42
C ARG A 198 20.23 24.93 8.70
N LYS A 199 19.37 25.96 8.64
CA LYS A 199 19.02 26.75 9.85
C LYS A 199 18.33 25.91 10.91
N LEU A 200 17.49 24.96 10.49
CA LEU A 200 16.82 24.03 11.41
C LEU A 200 17.83 23.10 12.08
N THR A 201 18.80 22.57 11.33
CA THR A 201 19.87 21.72 11.87
C THR A 201 20.78 22.47 12.84
N ASP A 202 21.03 23.75 12.61
CA ASP A 202 21.79 24.60 13.53
C ASP A 202 21.07 24.76 14.88
N VAL A 203 19.75 24.99 14.87
CA VAL A 203 18.92 25.06 16.08
C VAL A 203 18.88 23.73 16.82
N THR A 204 18.73 22.60 16.11
CA THR A 204 18.76 21.27 16.72
C THR A 204 20.10 20.98 17.41
N ARG A 205 21.21 21.40 16.81
CA ARG A 205 22.55 21.25 17.40
C ARG A 205 22.76 22.11 18.63
N GLU A 206 22.21 23.33 18.66
CA GLU A 206 22.24 24.15 19.88
C GLU A 206 21.44 23.51 21.02
N LEU A 207 20.29 22.90 20.72
CA LEU A 207 19.50 22.17 21.72
C LEU A 207 20.27 20.95 22.28
N GLN A 208 20.93 20.18 21.42
CA GLN A 208 21.77 19.05 21.85
C GLN A 208 22.96 19.50 22.70
N ASN A 209 23.58 20.65 22.38
CA ASN A 209 24.65 21.21 23.20
C ASN A 209 24.16 21.64 24.59
N LEU A 210 22.95 22.21 24.68
CA LEU A 210 22.34 22.57 25.95
C LEU A 210 22.03 21.34 26.80
N GLU A 211 21.53 20.26 26.19
CA GLU A 211 21.31 18.96 26.84
C GLU A 211 22.62 18.35 27.36
N TYR A 212 23.71 18.44 26.58
CA TYR A 212 25.02 17.97 27.02
C TYR A 212 25.57 18.75 28.22
N ILE A 213 25.52 20.10 28.17
CA ILE A 213 25.95 20.96 29.30
C ILE A 213 25.10 20.67 30.54
N TYR A 214 23.81 20.39 30.35
CA TYR A 214 22.91 20.01 31.42
C TYR A 214 23.34 18.69 32.09
N ASN A 215 23.65 17.66 31.30
CA ASN A 215 24.10 16.36 31.84
C ASN A 215 25.40 16.47 32.65
N ILE A 216 26.37 17.27 32.19
CA ILE A 216 27.62 17.53 32.95
C ILE A 216 27.31 18.15 34.32
N ARG A 217 26.44 19.17 34.36
CA ARG A 217 26.09 19.82 35.64
C ARG A 217 25.31 18.92 36.58
N MET A 218 24.51 18.00 36.02
CA MET A 218 23.83 16.96 36.79
C MET A 218 24.84 16.02 37.45
N GLU A 219 25.86 15.57 36.71
CA GLU A 219 26.94 14.73 37.25
C GLU A 219 27.72 15.45 38.36
N GLU A 220 28.12 16.72 38.14
CA GLU A 220 28.79 17.54 39.16
C GLU A 220 27.92 17.70 40.43
N HIS A 221 26.62 17.90 40.26
CA HIS A 221 25.69 18.04 41.39
C HIS A 221 25.50 16.72 42.15
N MET A 222 25.38 15.60 41.43
CA MET A 222 25.31 14.26 42.03
C MET A 222 26.59 13.93 42.80
N GLU A 223 27.76 14.32 42.30
CA GLU A 223 29.04 14.14 42.97
C GLU A 223 29.14 14.99 44.25
N LEU A 224 28.69 16.26 44.20
CA LEU A 224 28.63 17.14 45.38
C LEU A 224 27.65 16.64 46.45
N VAL A 225 26.52 16.07 46.05
CA VAL A 225 25.53 15.45 46.94
C VAL A 225 26.09 14.19 47.57
N SER A 226 26.77 13.34 46.79
CA SER A 226 27.46 12.14 47.24
C SER A 226 28.53 12.45 48.30
N GLN A 227 29.33 13.51 48.10
CA GLN A 227 30.37 13.93 49.05
C GLN A 227 29.83 14.46 50.39
N LYS A 228 28.59 14.97 50.43
CA LYS A 228 27.99 15.55 51.64
C LYS A 228 27.26 14.53 52.52
N CYS A 229 26.94 13.33 52.01
CA CYS A 229 26.25 12.30 52.79
C CYS A 229 27.24 11.24 53.31
N LYS A 230 27.61 11.31 54.60
CA LYS A 230 28.56 10.36 55.22
C LYS A 230 27.92 9.03 55.66
N CYS A 231 26.64 8.78 55.40
CA CYS A 231 25.98 7.53 55.81
C CYS A 231 25.32 6.80 54.62
N PRO A 232 25.48 5.46 54.53
CA PRO A 232 24.85 4.66 53.50
C PRO A 232 23.42 4.30 53.94
N CYS A 233 22.48 5.23 53.84
CA CYS A 233 21.07 4.90 54.04
C CYS A 233 20.26 5.13 52.74
N PRO A 234 19.60 4.08 52.19
CA PRO A 234 18.88 4.16 50.92
C PRO A 234 17.69 5.15 50.94
N ALA A 235 17.18 5.47 52.12
CA ALA A 235 16.08 6.43 52.29
C ALA A 235 16.44 7.89 51.97
N ASN A 236 17.72 8.28 52.08
CA ASN A 236 18.16 9.61 51.68
C ASN A 236 18.39 9.72 50.17
N SER A 237 18.79 8.63 49.50
CA SER A 237 18.99 8.59 48.05
C SER A 237 17.69 8.88 47.30
N GLN A 238 16.61 8.18 47.67
CA GLN A 238 15.29 8.37 47.03
C GLN A 238 14.71 9.77 47.29
N ARG A 239 14.91 10.33 48.49
CA ARG A 239 14.47 11.70 48.80
C ARG A 239 15.29 12.76 48.07
N LEU A 240 16.56 12.48 47.78
CA LEU A 240 17.42 13.38 46.99
C LEU A 240 17.08 13.30 45.51
N GLU A 241 16.80 12.11 44.96
CA GLU A 241 16.34 11.92 43.58
C GLU A 241 15.05 12.72 43.31
N VAL A 242 14.02 12.53 44.14
CA VAL A 242 12.74 13.27 43.99
C VAL A 242 12.96 14.78 44.07
N ARG A 243 13.84 15.25 44.97
CA ARG A 243 14.08 16.69 45.16
C ARG A 243 14.96 17.29 44.07
N VAL A 244 15.81 16.50 43.43
CA VAL A 244 16.58 16.89 42.25
C VAL A 244 15.68 16.94 41.02
N GLU A 245 14.72 16.02 40.87
CA GLU A 245 13.69 16.08 39.82
C GLU A 245 12.78 17.31 39.98
N GLU A 246 12.32 17.61 41.20
CA GLU A 246 11.52 18.82 41.49
C GLU A 246 12.30 20.12 41.19
N LEU A 247 13.57 20.21 41.60
CA LEU A 247 14.44 21.35 41.29
C LEU A 247 14.79 21.44 39.80
N HIS A 248 14.88 20.29 39.12
CA HIS A 248 15.10 20.21 37.68
C HIS A 248 13.92 20.77 36.89
N GLU A 249 12.70 20.35 37.23
CA GLU A 249 11.47 20.91 36.68
C GLU A 249 11.37 22.42 36.98
N GLU A 250 11.64 22.86 38.21
CA GLU A 250 11.63 24.29 38.54
C GLU A 250 12.65 25.10 37.73
N ILE A 251 13.89 24.62 37.55
CA ILE A 251 14.95 25.37 36.87
C ILE A 251 14.75 25.39 35.34
N LEU A 252 14.38 24.26 34.74
CA LEU A 252 14.08 24.19 33.31
C LEU A 252 12.83 25.00 32.98
N MET A 253 11.75 24.83 33.76
CA MET A 253 10.53 25.59 33.55
C MET A 253 10.78 27.09 33.79
N SER A 254 11.50 27.48 34.84
CA SER A 254 11.77 28.88 35.16
C SER A 254 12.62 29.62 34.13
N LYS A 255 13.64 28.99 33.52
CA LYS A 255 14.50 29.70 32.55
C LYS A 255 13.99 29.61 31.13
N VAL A 256 13.47 28.46 30.73
CA VAL A 256 12.99 28.22 29.37
C VAL A 256 11.62 28.86 29.17
N TYR A 257 10.67 28.67 30.10
CA TYR A 257 9.36 29.32 29.96
C TYR A 257 9.42 30.82 30.17
N LYS A 258 10.37 31.35 30.95
CA LYS A 258 10.51 32.79 31.10
C LYS A 258 11.07 33.44 29.83
N LYS A 259 12.03 32.78 29.15
CA LYS A 259 12.48 33.20 27.80
C LYS A 259 11.38 33.06 26.74
N ILE A 260 10.60 31.98 26.77
CA ILE A 260 9.46 31.77 25.88
C ILE A 260 8.31 32.75 26.19
N ALA A 261 8.10 33.11 27.45
CA ALA A 261 7.06 34.05 27.86
C ALA A 261 7.43 35.52 27.57
N GLU A 262 8.73 35.86 27.66
CA GLU A 262 9.25 37.18 27.28
C GLU A 262 9.27 37.36 25.75
N ASP A 263 9.45 36.28 24.98
CA ASP A 263 9.39 36.28 23.52
C ASP A 263 8.03 35.75 23.02
N GLY A 264 7.05 36.65 22.98
CA GLY A 264 5.66 36.33 22.60
C GLY A 264 5.52 35.69 21.21
N ASP A 265 6.47 35.91 20.29
CA ASP A 265 6.48 35.27 18.98
C ASP A 265 6.96 33.82 19.07
N LEU A 266 7.93 33.52 19.93
CA LEU A 266 8.40 32.15 20.16
C LEU A 266 7.31 31.28 20.79
N LYS A 267 6.54 31.82 21.76
CA LYS A 267 5.40 31.11 22.34
C LYS A 267 4.34 30.76 21.30
N ARG A 268 3.97 31.71 20.44
CA ARG A 268 3.02 31.46 19.34
C ARG A 268 3.51 30.38 18.38
N GLN A 269 4.80 30.37 18.06
CA GLN A 269 5.38 29.33 17.21
C GLN A 269 5.33 27.95 17.86
N ILE A 270 5.61 27.85 19.15
CA ILE A 270 5.54 26.58 19.91
C ILE A 270 4.11 26.07 19.99
N ASP A 271 3.15 26.93 20.34
CA ASP A 271 1.73 26.56 20.41
C ASP A 271 1.22 26.06 19.04
N MET A 272 1.60 26.72 17.96
CA MET A 272 1.25 26.33 16.59
C MET A 272 1.89 25.00 16.17
N ILE A 273 3.13 24.72 16.57
CA ILE A 273 3.79 23.43 16.32
C ILE A 273 3.09 22.33 17.12
N ALA A 274 2.76 22.58 18.39
CA ALA A 274 2.04 21.65 19.24
C ALA A 274 0.66 21.29 18.65
N ASP A 275 -0.11 22.29 18.21
CA ASP A 275 -1.39 22.08 17.53
C ASP A 275 -1.22 21.25 16.24
N THR A 276 -0.18 21.53 15.47
CA THR A 276 0.13 20.77 14.24
C THR A 276 0.45 19.30 14.55
N ILE A 277 1.25 19.02 15.59
CA ILE A 277 1.56 17.66 16.03
C ILE A 277 0.29 16.95 16.50
N MET A 278 -0.56 17.62 17.28
CA MET A 278 -1.82 17.06 17.78
C MET A 278 -2.80 16.73 16.64
N VAL A 279 -2.86 17.55 15.59
CA VAL A 279 -3.65 17.27 14.38
C VAL A 279 -3.09 16.06 13.63
N HIS A 280 -1.76 15.96 13.48
CA HIS A 280 -1.12 14.81 12.85
C HIS A 280 -1.34 13.50 13.61
N GLU A 281 -1.21 13.51 14.93
CA GLU A 281 -1.45 12.33 15.77
C GLU A 281 -2.93 11.90 15.74
N ARG A 282 -3.86 12.85 15.77
CA ARG A 282 -5.30 12.54 15.60
C ARG A 282 -5.57 11.86 14.26
N ARG A 283 -4.97 12.36 13.17
CA ARG A 283 -5.10 11.76 11.84
C ARG A 283 -4.48 10.37 11.78
N ARG A 284 -3.28 10.18 12.34
CA ARG A 284 -2.61 8.88 12.43
C ARG A 284 -3.48 7.86 13.18
N MET A 285 -4.12 8.28 14.27
CA MET A 285 -5.09 7.48 15.03
C MET A 285 -6.33 7.13 14.21
N GLU A 286 -6.89 8.07 13.44
CA GLU A 286 -8.04 7.83 12.56
C GLU A 286 -7.70 6.87 11.40
N GLU A 287 -6.53 7.02 10.80
CA GLU A 287 -6.00 6.10 9.79
C GLU A 287 -5.81 4.70 10.38
N GLY A 288 -5.24 4.59 11.59
CA GLY A 288 -5.15 3.32 12.32
C GLY A 288 -6.51 2.66 12.55
N ARG A 289 -7.53 3.43 12.96
CA ARG A 289 -8.91 2.91 13.10
C ARG A 289 -9.50 2.47 11.77
N PHE A 290 -9.20 3.17 10.67
CA PHE A 290 -9.62 2.78 9.34
C PHE A 290 -9.04 1.43 8.92
N TYR A 291 -7.73 1.23 9.12
CA TYR A 291 -7.09 -0.06 8.82
C TYR A 291 -7.63 -1.19 9.70
N ASN A 292 -7.84 -0.96 11.00
CA ASN A 292 -8.43 -1.96 11.89
C ASN A 292 -9.83 -2.40 11.44
N ARG A 293 -10.71 -1.45 11.05
CA ARG A 293 -12.02 -1.80 10.48
C ARG A 293 -11.90 -2.64 9.21
N LYS A 294 -10.92 -2.36 8.36
CA LYS A 294 -10.69 -3.13 7.14
C LYS A 294 -10.18 -4.54 7.43
N ILE A 295 -9.32 -4.70 8.45
CA ILE A 295 -8.86 -6.00 8.95
C ILE A 295 -10.03 -6.82 9.49
N GLU A 296 -10.91 -6.21 10.30
CA GLU A 296 -12.12 -6.87 10.80
C GLU A 296 -13.06 -7.33 9.68
N GLN A 297 -13.28 -6.47 8.66
CA GLN A 297 -14.05 -6.84 7.47
C GLN A 297 -13.43 -8.03 6.71
N MET A 298 -12.10 -8.05 6.59
CA MET A 298 -11.40 -9.18 5.98
C MET A 298 -11.56 -10.47 6.81
N HIS A 299 -11.44 -10.40 8.14
CA HIS A 299 -11.66 -11.55 9.01
C HIS A 299 -13.08 -12.11 8.87
N HIS A 300 -14.09 -11.24 8.86
CA HIS A 300 -15.47 -11.64 8.63
C HIS A 300 -15.65 -12.35 7.29
N TYR A 301 -15.06 -11.80 6.22
CA TYR A 301 -15.07 -12.41 4.89
C TYR A 301 -14.42 -13.81 4.87
N TYR A 302 -13.29 -13.99 5.55
CA TYR A 302 -12.64 -15.30 5.66
C TYR A 302 -13.48 -16.31 6.45
N ASP A 303 -14.15 -15.87 7.51
CA ASP A 303 -15.01 -16.73 8.32
C ASP A 303 -16.26 -17.19 7.55
N GLU A 304 -16.89 -16.29 6.78
CA GLU A 304 -18.00 -16.65 5.89
C GLU A 304 -17.56 -17.66 4.83
N ARG A 305 -16.45 -17.39 4.13
CA ARG A 305 -15.92 -18.28 3.10
C ARG A 305 -15.46 -19.64 3.66
N SER A 306 -14.96 -19.65 4.90
CA SER A 306 -14.60 -20.88 5.62
C SER A 306 -15.83 -21.74 5.93
N LYS A 307 -16.97 -21.12 6.27
CA LYS A 307 -18.25 -21.83 6.46
C LYS A 307 -18.75 -22.44 5.15
N ASP A 308 -18.66 -21.70 4.05
CA ASP A 308 -19.05 -22.19 2.71
C ASP A 308 -18.19 -23.40 2.31
N HIS A 309 -16.86 -23.29 2.42
CA HIS A 309 -15.97 -24.43 2.13
C HIS A 309 -16.23 -25.64 3.03
N LYS A 310 -16.57 -25.45 4.31
CA LYS A 310 -16.95 -26.56 5.20
C LYS A 310 -18.24 -27.23 4.74
N SER A 311 -19.22 -26.46 4.28
CA SER A 311 -20.46 -26.99 3.70
C SER A 311 -20.18 -27.78 2.42
N ASP A 312 -19.32 -27.27 1.54
CA ASP A 312 -18.94 -27.96 0.30
C ASP A 312 -18.21 -29.27 0.58
N ILE A 313 -17.26 -29.28 1.53
CA ILE A 313 -16.57 -30.49 1.96
C ILE A 313 -17.56 -31.51 2.51
N ALA A 314 -18.49 -31.09 3.37
CA ALA A 314 -19.54 -31.96 3.89
C ALA A 314 -20.51 -32.46 2.79
N GLY A 315 -20.69 -31.71 1.70
CA GLY A 315 -21.39 -32.16 0.50
C GLY A 315 -20.64 -33.28 -0.22
N LEU A 316 -19.35 -33.06 -0.49
CA LEU A 316 -18.48 -34.04 -1.16
C LEU A 316 -18.30 -35.33 -0.35
N GLU A 317 -18.24 -35.25 0.98
CA GLU A 317 -18.17 -36.43 1.85
C GLU A 317 -19.47 -37.25 1.78
N ARG A 318 -20.63 -36.60 1.77
CA ARG A 318 -21.93 -37.27 1.58
C ARG A 318 -22.03 -37.95 0.21
N GLU A 319 -21.55 -37.29 -0.84
CA GLU A 319 -21.51 -37.86 -2.19
C GLU A 319 -20.55 -39.06 -2.28
N ARG A 320 -19.35 -38.96 -1.69
CA ARG A 320 -18.40 -40.06 -1.60
C ARG A 320 -19.02 -41.26 -0.87
N ASP A 321 -19.66 -41.03 0.27
CA ASP A 321 -20.27 -42.10 1.05
C ASP A 321 -21.48 -42.72 0.31
N ALA A 322 -22.23 -41.92 -0.44
CA ALA A 322 -23.28 -42.43 -1.32
C ALA A 322 -22.73 -43.20 -2.53
N ALA A 323 -21.58 -42.81 -3.06
CA ALA A 323 -20.89 -43.54 -4.12
C ALA A 323 -20.32 -44.88 -3.61
N LEU A 324 -19.78 -44.91 -2.39
CA LEU A 324 -19.34 -46.15 -1.74
C LEU A 324 -20.49 -47.12 -1.48
N ARG A 325 -21.66 -46.62 -1.06
CA ARG A 325 -22.88 -47.46 -0.93
C ARG A 325 -23.33 -48.02 -2.28
N ARG A 326 -23.38 -47.18 -3.33
CA ARG A 326 -23.67 -47.63 -4.70
C ARG A 326 -22.65 -48.66 -5.19
N ALA A 327 -21.37 -48.46 -4.93
CA ALA A 327 -20.32 -49.41 -5.29
C ALA A 327 -20.48 -50.76 -4.56
N ALA A 328 -20.86 -50.75 -3.28
CA ALA A 328 -21.17 -51.96 -2.52
C ALA A 328 -22.42 -52.69 -3.05
N GLU A 329 -23.42 -51.97 -3.54
CA GLU A 329 -24.59 -52.56 -4.21
C GLU A 329 -24.24 -53.15 -5.59
N ILE A 330 -23.22 -52.60 -6.26
CA ILE A 330 -22.76 -53.03 -7.59
C ILE A 330 -21.74 -54.19 -7.53
N GLU A 331 -21.35 -54.67 -6.35
CA GLU A 331 -20.57 -55.93 -6.20
C GLU A 331 -21.32 -57.20 -6.69
N GLY A 332 -22.50 -57.04 -7.30
CA GLY A 332 -23.16 -58.04 -8.15
C GLY A 332 -22.80 -58.02 -9.65
N SER A 333 -22.16 -56.97 -10.21
CA SER A 333 -21.88 -56.89 -11.66
C SER A 333 -20.65 -56.06 -12.06
N GLY A 334 -19.46 -56.65 -11.93
CA GLY A 334 -18.44 -56.72 -12.98
C GLY A 334 -17.88 -55.45 -13.66
N LYS A 335 -16.68 -55.04 -13.20
CA LYS A 335 -15.55 -54.41 -13.91
C LYS A 335 -15.67 -52.99 -14.48
N THR A 336 -16.84 -52.49 -14.89
CA THR A 336 -16.96 -51.09 -15.36
C THR A 336 -16.86 -50.07 -14.22
N ASP A 337 -17.35 -50.41 -13.03
CA ASP A 337 -17.38 -49.49 -11.88
C ASP A 337 -16.02 -49.31 -11.20
N LEU A 338 -15.14 -50.32 -11.33
CA LEU A 338 -13.76 -50.25 -10.82
C LEU A 338 -12.92 -49.19 -11.55
N ILE A 339 -13.13 -49.03 -12.86
CA ILE A 339 -12.42 -48.01 -13.65
C ILE A 339 -12.92 -46.61 -13.30
N GLN A 340 -14.24 -46.44 -13.13
CA GLN A 340 -14.83 -45.16 -12.74
C GLN A 340 -14.43 -44.76 -11.32
N LEU A 341 -14.37 -45.72 -10.38
CA LEU A 341 -13.93 -45.48 -9.01
C LEU A 341 -12.45 -45.06 -8.95
N ASP A 342 -11.58 -45.70 -9.73
CA ASP A 342 -10.16 -45.37 -9.82
C ASP A 342 -9.93 -43.97 -10.44
N GLN A 343 -10.74 -43.59 -11.44
CA GLN A 343 -10.77 -42.22 -11.97
C GLN A 343 -11.19 -41.20 -10.90
N LEU A 344 -12.28 -41.47 -10.18
CA LEU A 344 -12.76 -40.57 -9.12
C LEU A 344 -11.72 -40.41 -8.00
N MET A 345 -11.04 -41.49 -7.60
CA MET A 345 -9.98 -41.42 -6.60
C MET A 345 -8.79 -40.59 -7.06
N ARG A 346 -8.38 -40.73 -8.33
CA ARG A 346 -7.33 -39.86 -8.92
C ARG A 346 -7.73 -38.40 -8.89
N ASP A 347 -8.96 -38.08 -9.29
CA ASP A 347 -9.46 -36.71 -9.31
C ASP A 347 -9.54 -36.11 -7.91
N GLN A 348 -10.02 -36.87 -6.92
CA GLN A 348 -9.99 -36.45 -5.52
C GLN A 348 -8.56 -36.21 -5.02
N MET A 349 -7.61 -37.07 -5.41
CA MET A 349 -6.21 -36.90 -5.05
C MET A 349 -5.61 -35.62 -5.66
N TYR A 350 -5.89 -35.34 -6.93
CA TYR A 350 -5.46 -34.10 -7.60
C TYR A 350 -6.08 -32.87 -6.95
N HIS A 351 -7.38 -32.91 -6.65
CA HIS A 351 -8.08 -31.82 -5.97
C HIS A 351 -7.50 -31.54 -4.58
N LYS A 352 -7.27 -32.57 -3.77
CA LYS A 352 -6.63 -32.45 -2.46
C LYS A 352 -5.22 -31.85 -2.55
N LYS A 353 -4.43 -32.26 -3.55
CA LYS A 353 -3.09 -31.71 -3.79
C LYS A 353 -3.12 -30.25 -4.22
N ARG A 354 -4.13 -29.84 -5.01
CA ARG A 354 -4.35 -28.44 -5.40
C ARG A 354 -4.69 -27.60 -4.17
N LEU A 355 -5.65 -28.04 -3.36
CA LEU A 355 -6.05 -27.35 -2.13
C LEU A 355 -4.88 -27.21 -1.16
N TYR A 356 -4.02 -28.22 -1.01
CA TYR A 356 -2.83 -28.13 -0.16
C TYR A 356 -1.86 -27.02 -0.61
N ARG A 357 -1.65 -26.88 -1.93
CA ARG A 357 -0.82 -25.80 -2.50
C ARG A 357 -1.44 -24.42 -2.29
N GLU A 358 -2.74 -24.28 -2.55
CA GLU A 358 -3.49 -23.04 -2.29
C GLU A 358 -3.40 -22.65 -0.81
N ASN A 359 -3.53 -23.62 0.10
CA ASN A 359 -3.41 -23.37 1.54
C ASN A 359 -1.99 -22.93 1.95
N GLN A 360 -0.95 -23.48 1.32
CA GLN A 360 0.44 -23.04 1.53
C GLN A 360 0.67 -21.61 1.03
N GLN A 361 0.10 -21.26 -0.13
CA GLN A 361 0.17 -19.90 -0.69
C GLN A 361 -0.53 -18.89 0.22
N LEU A 362 -1.77 -19.17 0.62
CA LEU A 362 -2.53 -18.30 1.54
C LEU A 362 -1.83 -18.12 2.89
N LYS A 363 -1.16 -19.15 3.42
CA LYS A 363 -0.34 -19.02 4.64
C LYS A 363 0.86 -18.10 4.44
N ALA A 364 1.50 -18.13 3.27
CA ALA A 364 2.60 -17.25 2.95
C ALA A 364 2.13 -15.78 2.84
N GLU A 365 1.02 -15.55 2.13
CA GLU A 365 0.40 -14.22 1.99
C GLU A 365 -0.03 -13.65 3.34
N LEU A 366 -0.67 -14.46 4.20
CA LEU A 366 -1.06 -14.03 5.54
C LEU A 366 0.15 -13.62 6.39
N ASN A 367 1.27 -14.35 6.29
CA ASN A 367 2.50 -13.99 7.00
C ASN A 367 3.15 -12.72 6.45
N GLU A 368 3.06 -12.49 5.13
CA GLU A 368 3.53 -11.26 4.51
C GLU A 368 2.71 -10.04 4.97
N GLU A 369 1.39 -10.16 5.02
CA GLU A 369 0.51 -9.08 5.52
C GLU A 369 0.71 -8.83 7.01
N LYS A 370 0.91 -9.88 7.82
CA LYS A 370 1.29 -9.72 9.22
C LYS A 370 2.59 -8.93 9.37
N ARG A 371 3.58 -9.19 8.51
CA ARG A 371 4.82 -8.40 8.48
C ARG A 371 4.55 -6.94 8.13
N LYS A 372 3.81 -6.68 7.05
CA LYS A 372 3.46 -5.30 6.64
C LYS A 372 2.75 -4.54 7.75
N ASN A 373 1.79 -5.17 8.42
CA ASN A 373 1.09 -4.57 9.55
C ASN A 373 2.03 -4.31 10.74
N ALA A 374 2.93 -5.24 11.06
CA ALA A 374 3.92 -5.03 12.12
C ALA A 374 4.83 -3.83 11.81
N LEU A 375 5.26 -3.67 10.55
CA LEU A 375 6.04 -2.50 10.11
C LEU A 375 5.24 -1.19 10.23
N LEU A 376 3.94 -1.20 9.96
CA LEU A 376 3.08 -0.02 10.10
C LEU A 376 2.78 0.34 11.56
N SER A 377 2.76 -0.64 12.46
CA SER A 377 2.54 -0.43 13.89
C SER A 377 3.82 -0.20 14.71
N ALA A 378 4.99 -0.46 14.13
CA ALA A 378 6.27 -0.33 14.82
C ALA A 378 6.55 1.14 15.19
N GLU A 379 7.12 1.33 16.37
CA GLU A 379 7.68 2.63 16.76
C GLU A 379 8.83 2.99 15.78
N PRO A 380 9.06 4.29 15.49
CA PRO A 380 10.07 4.72 14.52
C PRO A 380 11.46 4.11 14.75
N ASN A 381 11.86 3.89 16.01
CA ASN A 381 13.14 3.29 16.36
C ASN A 381 13.23 1.80 15.99
N GLU A 382 12.17 1.01 16.19
CA GLU A 382 12.14 -0.41 15.81
C GLU A 382 12.19 -0.61 14.29
N LEU A 383 11.57 0.32 13.54
CA LEU A 383 11.60 0.35 12.08
C LEU A 383 13.03 0.54 11.55
N TYR A 384 13.82 1.42 12.18
CA TYR A 384 15.22 1.65 11.80
C TYR A 384 16.08 0.41 12.04
N GLU A 385 15.90 -0.30 13.16
CA GLU A 385 16.65 -1.51 13.47
C GLU A 385 16.35 -2.67 12.50
N GLU A 386 15.09 -2.85 12.11
CA GLU A 386 14.71 -3.85 11.10
C GLU A 386 15.29 -3.50 9.71
N LEU A 387 15.22 -2.22 9.32
CA LEU A 387 15.79 -1.74 8.07
C LEU A 387 17.31 -1.90 8.01
N GLU A 388 17.98 -1.74 9.15
CA GLU A 388 19.43 -1.95 9.27
C GLU A 388 19.79 -3.45 9.24
N ARG A 389 18.96 -4.32 9.82
CA ARG A 389 19.08 -5.78 9.69
C ARG A 389 18.91 -6.24 8.24
N GLU A 390 17.90 -5.75 7.53
CA GLU A 390 17.73 -6.04 6.10
C GLU A 390 18.91 -5.54 5.26
N LYS A 391 19.42 -4.32 5.52
CA LYS A 391 20.62 -3.80 4.85
C LYS A 391 21.83 -4.71 5.05
N LYS A 392 22.07 -5.16 6.29
CA LYS A 392 23.17 -6.11 6.62
C LYS A 392 22.97 -7.46 5.94
N SER A 393 21.75 -7.99 5.91
CA SER A 393 21.43 -9.24 5.22
C SER A 393 21.64 -9.14 3.70
N GLY A 394 21.19 -8.04 3.09
CA GLY A 394 21.35 -7.74 1.66
C GLY A 394 22.80 -7.45 1.26
N GLU A 395 23.62 -6.89 2.14
CA GLU A 395 25.06 -6.74 1.90
C GLU A 395 25.78 -8.06 1.71
N GLY A 396 25.45 -9.08 2.52
CA GLY A 396 26.02 -10.42 2.37
C GLY A 396 25.71 -11.02 0.99
N PHE A 397 24.47 -10.84 0.53
CA PHE A 397 24.06 -11.27 -0.81
C PHE A 397 24.78 -10.49 -1.92
N ARG A 398 24.87 -9.16 -1.81
CA ARG A 398 25.59 -8.32 -2.77
C ARG A 398 27.08 -8.67 -2.86
N LYS A 399 27.75 -8.90 -1.73
CA LYS A 399 29.16 -9.33 -1.68
C LYS A 399 29.35 -10.67 -2.39
N ARG A 400 28.47 -11.65 -2.16
CA ARG A 400 28.50 -12.94 -2.86
C ARG A 400 28.24 -12.80 -4.37
N MET A 401 27.26 -11.99 -4.76
CA MET A 401 26.96 -11.73 -6.17
C MET A 401 28.12 -11.03 -6.88
N TYR A 402 28.75 -10.05 -6.24
CA TYR A 402 29.92 -9.36 -6.79
C TYR A 402 31.13 -10.30 -6.92
N ALA A 403 31.37 -11.15 -5.92
CA ALA A 403 32.41 -12.17 -5.97
C ALA A 403 32.17 -13.19 -7.11
N LEU A 404 30.91 -13.66 -7.26
CA LEU A 404 30.52 -14.53 -8.36
C LEU A 404 30.70 -13.83 -9.72
N GLY A 405 30.31 -12.56 -9.83
CA GLY A 405 30.53 -11.74 -11.01
C GLY A 405 32.01 -11.63 -11.40
N LYS A 406 32.92 -11.45 -10.43
CA LYS A 406 34.36 -11.47 -10.69
C LYS A 406 34.88 -12.82 -11.16
N VAL A 407 34.37 -13.93 -10.62
CA VAL A 407 34.74 -15.28 -11.10
C VAL A 407 34.26 -15.52 -12.53
N VAL A 408 33.06 -15.01 -12.87
CA VAL A 408 32.52 -15.08 -14.24
C VAL A 408 33.33 -14.20 -15.19
N GLN A 409 33.68 -12.97 -14.80
CA GLN A 409 34.51 -12.06 -15.60
C GLN A 409 35.95 -12.57 -15.80
N GLY A 410 36.56 -13.18 -14.78
CA GLY A 410 37.88 -13.79 -14.90
C GLY A 410 37.90 -15.01 -15.85
N ARG A 411 36.73 -15.63 -16.12
CA ARG A 411 36.59 -16.70 -17.12
C ARG A 411 36.30 -16.19 -18.52
N THR A 412 35.75 -14.99 -18.69
CA THR A 412 35.47 -14.41 -20.02
C THR A 412 36.72 -13.99 -20.80
N GLU A 413 37.87 -13.87 -20.14
CA GLU A 413 39.16 -13.62 -20.81
C GLU A 413 39.78 -14.89 -21.42
N ALA A 414 39.28 -16.08 -21.07
CA ALA A 414 39.75 -17.34 -21.61
C ALA A 414 38.99 -17.74 -22.88
N THR A 415 39.30 -17.08 -24.02
CA THR A 415 39.11 -17.43 -25.47
C THR A 415 37.87 -18.20 -25.99
N ALA A 416 36.98 -18.74 -25.15
CA ALA A 416 35.82 -19.53 -25.53
C ALA A 416 34.55 -18.72 -25.22
N PRO A 417 33.66 -18.55 -26.21
CA PRO A 417 32.34 -17.96 -26.01
C PRO A 417 31.59 -18.67 -24.88
N MET A 418 30.93 -17.89 -24.01
CA MET A 418 30.15 -18.47 -22.93
C MET A 418 29.09 -19.43 -23.49
N PRO A 419 28.86 -20.62 -22.90
CA PRO A 419 27.93 -21.61 -23.43
C PRO A 419 26.47 -21.13 -23.54
N TRP A 420 26.10 -20.10 -22.76
CA TRP A 420 24.77 -19.49 -22.85
C TRP A 420 24.67 -18.44 -23.97
N LYS A 421 25.78 -17.88 -24.45
CA LYS A 421 25.83 -16.95 -25.58
C LYS A 421 25.94 -17.66 -26.94
N THR A 422 26.13 -18.98 -26.94
CA THR A 422 26.24 -19.78 -28.16
C THR A 422 25.06 -20.73 -28.31
N CYS A 423 24.67 -20.97 -29.56
CA CYS A 423 23.73 -22.03 -29.87
C CYS A 423 24.43 -23.38 -29.72
N GLN A 424 24.02 -24.22 -28.78
CA GLN A 424 24.67 -25.52 -28.55
C GLN A 424 24.46 -26.53 -29.70
N VAL A 425 23.61 -26.23 -30.67
CA VAL A 425 23.43 -27.06 -31.88
C VAL A 425 24.52 -26.77 -32.91
N CYS A 426 24.83 -25.50 -33.18
CA CYS A 426 25.79 -25.11 -34.22
C CYS A 426 27.08 -24.45 -33.69
N GLY A 427 27.18 -24.23 -32.38
CA GLY A 427 28.32 -23.59 -31.71
C GLY A 427 28.47 -22.09 -31.92
N PHE A 428 27.65 -21.47 -32.78
CA PHE A 428 27.78 -20.04 -33.10
C PHE A 428 27.17 -19.14 -32.04
N GLU A 429 27.79 -17.98 -31.82
CA GLU A 429 27.25 -16.94 -30.95
C GLU A 429 25.91 -16.39 -31.47
N PHE A 430 25.01 -16.14 -30.53
CA PHE A 430 23.76 -15.48 -30.80
C PHE A 430 24.00 -14.01 -31.15
N SER A 431 23.28 -13.51 -32.14
CA SER A 431 23.36 -12.11 -32.55
C SER A 431 22.03 -11.63 -33.10
N LEU A 432 21.94 -10.32 -33.35
CA LEU A 432 20.78 -9.71 -34.03
C LEU A 432 20.71 -10.05 -35.52
N GLN A 433 21.70 -10.78 -36.07
CA GLN A 433 21.64 -11.24 -37.45
C GLN A 433 20.48 -12.23 -37.63
N PRO A 434 19.65 -12.12 -38.68
CA PRO A 434 18.41 -12.89 -38.84
C PRO A 434 18.53 -14.41 -38.58
N MET A 435 19.63 -15.02 -39.02
CA MET A 435 19.87 -16.46 -38.87
C MET A 435 20.40 -16.86 -37.48
N LYS A 436 21.00 -15.92 -36.75
CA LYS A 436 21.62 -16.16 -35.43
C LYS A 436 20.77 -15.63 -34.27
N VAL A 437 19.58 -15.08 -34.56
CA VAL A 437 18.64 -14.66 -33.51
C VAL A 437 18.25 -15.87 -32.65
N PRO A 438 18.40 -15.79 -31.31
CA PRO A 438 17.99 -16.85 -30.40
C PRO A 438 16.46 -16.95 -30.32
N ARG A 439 15.95 -18.16 -30.48
CA ARG A 439 14.52 -18.53 -30.44
C ARG A 439 14.28 -19.54 -29.32
N VAL A 440 13.19 -19.38 -28.58
CA VAL A 440 12.79 -20.28 -27.49
C VAL A 440 11.78 -21.30 -28.02
N ILE A 441 12.07 -22.59 -27.85
CA ILE A 441 11.11 -23.68 -28.10
C ILE A 441 10.16 -23.77 -26.90
N GLY A 442 8.91 -24.23 -27.06
CA GLY A 442 7.93 -24.35 -25.96
C GLY A 442 8.37 -25.14 -24.72
N CYS A 443 9.47 -25.90 -24.79
CA CYS A 443 10.09 -26.54 -23.63
C CYS A 443 11.03 -25.65 -22.82
N GLY A 444 11.29 -24.41 -23.25
CA GLY A 444 12.18 -23.43 -22.63
C GLY A 444 13.61 -23.40 -23.17
N HIS A 445 14.02 -24.35 -24.01
CA HIS A 445 15.37 -24.35 -24.58
C HIS A 445 15.52 -23.31 -25.70
N THR A 446 16.70 -22.71 -25.79
CA THR A 446 17.01 -21.68 -26.79
C THR A 446 17.94 -22.24 -27.88
N ILE A 447 17.60 -22.00 -29.15
CA ILE A 447 18.41 -22.32 -30.33
C ILE A 447 18.41 -21.15 -31.32
N CYS A 448 19.37 -21.09 -32.25
CA CYS A 448 19.37 -20.01 -33.25
C CYS A 448 18.29 -20.25 -34.31
N THR A 449 17.83 -19.17 -34.95
CA THR A 449 16.80 -19.22 -36.00
C THR A 449 17.17 -20.22 -37.10
N GLN A 450 18.42 -20.23 -37.54
CA GLN A 450 18.92 -21.19 -38.54
C GLN A 450 18.73 -22.66 -38.10
N CYS A 451 19.13 -23.00 -36.88
CA CYS A 451 18.97 -24.37 -36.38
C CYS A 451 17.49 -24.73 -36.17
N ALA A 452 16.66 -23.77 -35.75
CA ALA A 452 15.22 -23.98 -35.65
C ALA A 452 14.61 -24.27 -37.03
N THR A 453 15.06 -23.57 -38.08
CA THR A 453 14.64 -23.84 -39.46
C THR A 453 15.00 -25.24 -39.93
N THR A 454 16.24 -25.67 -39.67
CA THR A 454 16.67 -27.03 -40.03
C THR A 454 15.90 -28.11 -39.26
N LEU A 455 15.53 -27.85 -38.00
CA LEU A 455 14.86 -28.83 -37.15
C LEU A 455 13.34 -28.92 -37.38
N ALA A 456 12.71 -27.88 -37.92
CA ALA A 456 11.28 -27.89 -38.24
C ALA A 456 10.98 -28.59 -39.58
N ASP A 457 11.94 -28.64 -40.51
CA ASP A 457 11.87 -29.37 -41.79
C ASP A 457 10.53 -29.24 -42.56
N ASN A 458 10.03 -27.99 -42.67
CA ASN A 458 8.73 -27.64 -43.29
C ASN A 458 7.48 -28.28 -42.65
N THR A 459 7.61 -28.81 -41.43
CA THR A 459 6.49 -29.29 -40.63
C THR A 459 6.06 -28.21 -39.64
N LYS A 460 4.80 -28.27 -39.20
CA LYS A 460 4.27 -27.41 -38.11
C LYS A 460 4.73 -27.87 -36.73
N GLU A 461 5.78 -28.68 -36.64
CA GLU A 461 6.27 -29.24 -35.39
C GLU A 461 7.79 -29.09 -35.31
N ILE A 462 8.29 -28.79 -34.12
CA ILE A 462 9.72 -28.79 -33.84
C ILE A 462 10.04 -29.73 -32.69
N ARG A 463 10.96 -30.67 -32.92
CA ARG A 463 11.48 -31.54 -31.87
C ARG A 463 12.71 -30.91 -31.24
N CYS A 464 12.65 -30.64 -29.93
CA CYS A 464 13.78 -30.08 -29.21
C CYS A 464 14.99 -31.04 -29.21
N PRO A 465 16.19 -30.60 -29.62
CA PRO A 465 17.37 -31.46 -29.68
C PRO A 465 17.89 -31.86 -28.29
N TYR A 466 17.53 -31.12 -27.24
CA TYR A 466 18.02 -31.35 -25.88
C TYR A 466 17.12 -32.32 -25.09
N CYS A 467 15.81 -32.09 -25.11
CA CYS A 467 14.86 -32.87 -24.30
C CYS A 467 13.92 -33.75 -25.12
N ARG A 468 14.03 -33.73 -26.45
CA ARG A 468 13.23 -34.53 -27.42
C ARG A 468 11.71 -34.28 -27.36
N LYS A 469 11.25 -33.29 -26.60
CA LYS A 469 9.84 -32.86 -26.59
C LYS A 469 9.50 -32.25 -27.94
N VAL A 470 8.37 -32.69 -28.51
CA VAL A 470 7.78 -32.13 -29.73
C VAL A 470 6.93 -30.92 -29.33
N HIS A 471 7.01 -29.87 -30.12
CA HIS A 471 6.22 -28.66 -29.94
C HIS A 471 5.57 -28.29 -31.26
N GLU A 472 4.23 -28.30 -31.27
CA GLU A 472 3.44 -27.78 -32.38
C GLU A 472 3.58 -26.25 -32.43
N MET A 473 3.89 -25.73 -33.62
CA MET A 473 3.99 -24.32 -33.91
C MET A 473 2.64 -23.83 -34.44
N GLU A 474 2.17 -22.69 -33.94
CA GLU A 474 0.90 -22.08 -34.36
C GLU A 474 0.95 -21.52 -35.80
N CYS A 475 2.15 -21.38 -36.36
CA CYS A 475 2.38 -20.82 -37.69
C CYS A 475 3.33 -21.71 -38.52
N GLU A 476 3.28 -21.55 -39.85
CA GLU A 476 4.08 -22.34 -40.79
C GLU A 476 5.58 -22.00 -40.76
N ASP A 477 5.93 -20.84 -40.22
CA ASP A 477 7.31 -20.35 -40.16
C ASP A 477 7.89 -20.40 -38.73
N ILE A 478 9.22 -20.45 -38.62
CA ILE A 478 9.94 -20.34 -37.33
C ILE A 478 9.76 -18.94 -36.70
N SER A 479 9.17 -17.99 -37.43
CA SER A 479 8.95 -16.63 -36.98
C SER A 479 8.06 -16.53 -35.74
N CYS A 480 7.14 -17.48 -35.50
CA CYS A 480 6.30 -17.51 -34.29
C CYS A 480 7.03 -17.99 -33.03
N LEU A 481 8.21 -18.63 -33.13
CA LEU A 481 8.96 -18.95 -31.92
C LEU A 481 9.44 -17.65 -31.23
N PRO A 482 9.17 -17.44 -29.94
CA PRO A 482 9.58 -16.23 -29.23
C PRO A 482 11.08 -15.98 -29.32
N LYS A 483 11.49 -14.73 -29.53
CA LYS A 483 12.90 -14.32 -29.48
C LYS A 483 13.37 -14.23 -28.03
N ASN A 484 14.58 -14.71 -27.74
CA ASN A 484 15.18 -14.60 -26.42
C ASN A 484 16.19 -13.43 -26.36
N PHE A 485 15.70 -12.22 -26.13
CA PHE A 485 16.55 -11.02 -26.03
C PHE A 485 17.49 -11.04 -24.82
N SER A 486 17.14 -11.78 -23.75
CA SER A 486 17.98 -11.87 -22.54
C SER A 486 19.36 -12.45 -22.79
N VAL A 487 19.53 -13.23 -23.86
CA VAL A 487 20.82 -13.82 -24.23
C VAL A 487 21.69 -12.86 -25.05
N LEU A 488 21.09 -11.80 -25.61
CA LEU A 488 21.78 -10.79 -26.42
C LEU A 488 22.33 -9.62 -25.57
N ASP A 489 21.71 -9.32 -24.42
CA ASP A 489 21.99 -8.12 -23.60
C ASP A 489 22.90 -8.39 -22.37
N MET A 490 23.36 -9.63 -22.18
CA MET A 490 24.36 -10.02 -21.16
C MET A 490 25.71 -10.23 -21.81
#